data_AF-A0A950EQA1-F1
#
_entry.id   AF-A0A950EQA1-F1
#
_cell.length_a   1.000
_cell.length_b   1.000
_cell.length_c   1.000
_cell.angle_alpha   90.00
_cell.angle_beta   90.00
_cell.angle_gamma   90.00
#
_symmetry.space_group_name_H-M   'P 1'
#
loop_
_entity.id
_entity.type
_entity.pdbx_description
1 polymer ?
#
loop_
_entity_poly.entity_id
_entity_poly.type
_entity_poly.pdbx_seq_one_letter_code
_entity_poly.pdbx_strand_id
1 'polypeptide(L)'
;MPGLGTSFGRGGATTFPQDLVNSDAVLIMGSNMAEAHPVAFARVLEAKERGAKLIHVDPHFSRTSAMADLYLQLRAGSDIAFLGGVIRWLLVNDRYFHDYVYQYTNALTVIDDKFKDTEELDGVFSGLDEETRSYDIASWQYKRDKKGNTVTDPGLKNPNTVLNLLKSHFERYTPEEVERICGVDKADFVRVCEILADNSGPERTSAFCYALGWTQHSHGVQNIRAAAIVQMLLGNMGRPGGGIMALRGHASIQGSTDVPTLYDLLSGYMPQPSALLDHDTLDKYIQAAWRPTGWWANFPKYIVSFLKAWYGDAATKENDYRYDWVAKTNGDHSHLASTFAMVEGKVKGFLIMGQNPAAGSANARLQRKALAALDWLVVRDMYEIESASFWYAAPDGQDPHAIKTEIFFVPAASHLEKEGSFTNTQRLVQWREKAIDPPDDARSDAWFVNDLAKRLKALYADSTLERDAPIKALTWDFDRAHPEPGSRILDEPDLDRVV
;
A
#
# COMPACT_ATOMS: atom_id res chain seq x y z
N MET A 1 1.39 -1.68 -1.03
CA MET A 1 1.78 -1.18 -2.37
C MET A 1 2.77 -2.15 -3.03
N PRO A 2 2.26 -3.13 -3.79
CA PRO A 2 3.07 -4.20 -4.37
C PRO A 2 4.21 -3.68 -5.27
N GLY A 3 3.98 -2.59 -6.02
CA GLY A 3 4.95 -2.08 -7.00
C GLY A 3 6.32 -1.73 -6.41
N LEU A 4 6.35 -0.86 -5.38
CA LEU A 4 7.61 -0.51 -4.70
C LEU A 4 8.18 -1.67 -3.89
N GLY A 5 7.31 -2.47 -3.25
CA GLY A 5 7.72 -3.65 -2.48
C GLY A 5 8.51 -4.65 -3.31
N THR A 6 8.03 -4.97 -4.52
CA THR A 6 8.71 -5.86 -5.45
C THR A 6 10.00 -5.24 -6.03
N SER A 7 10.03 -3.91 -6.24
CA SER A 7 11.22 -3.24 -6.80
C SER A 7 12.36 -3.04 -5.80
N PHE A 8 12.02 -2.66 -4.56
CA PHE A 8 13.00 -2.15 -3.58
C PHE A 8 12.98 -2.91 -2.25
N GLY A 9 12.13 -3.92 -2.12
CA GLY A 9 11.94 -4.71 -0.91
C GLY A 9 11.00 -4.07 0.14
N ARG A 10 10.52 -2.84 -0.06
CA ARG A 10 9.55 -2.16 0.83
C ARG A 10 8.54 -1.32 0.05
N GLY A 11 7.29 -1.28 0.52
CA GLY A 11 6.17 -0.64 -0.18
C GLY A 11 5.94 0.85 0.12
N GLY A 12 6.65 1.43 1.08
CA GLY A 12 6.48 2.84 1.47
C GLY A 12 7.27 3.82 0.60
N ALA A 13 7.01 5.13 0.73
CA ALA A 13 7.85 6.19 0.14
C ALA A 13 9.30 5.99 0.56
N THR A 14 10.16 6.21 -0.43
CA THR A 14 11.59 5.94 -0.31
C THR A 14 12.37 7.16 0.18
N THR A 15 11.73 8.34 0.17
CA THR A 15 12.25 9.59 0.74
C THR A 15 11.15 10.29 1.57
N PHE A 16 11.40 11.51 2.03
CA PHE A 16 10.52 12.34 2.86
C PHE A 16 10.33 13.74 2.24
N PRO A 17 9.20 14.44 2.48
CA PRO A 17 8.88 15.70 1.79
C PRO A 17 9.98 16.77 1.84
N GLN A 18 10.68 16.91 2.98
CA GLN A 18 11.73 17.91 3.15
C GLN A 18 12.97 17.64 2.28
N ASP A 19 13.19 16.40 1.87
CA ASP A 19 14.31 16.05 0.98
C ASP A 19 14.06 16.46 -0.47
N LEU A 20 12.81 16.70 -0.86
CA LEU A 20 12.46 17.13 -2.23
C LEU A 20 13.11 18.48 -2.61
N VAL A 21 13.46 19.31 -1.62
CA VAL A 21 14.18 20.58 -1.80
C VAL A 21 15.55 20.37 -2.47
N ASN A 22 16.11 19.16 -2.42
CA ASN A 22 17.39 18.79 -3.00
C ASN A 22 17.30 18.24 -4.43
N SER A 23 16.10 18.13 -5.01
CA SER A 23 15.91 17.56 -6.34
C SER A 23 16.32 18.54 -7.45
N ASP A 24 16.87 18.03 -8.57
CA ASP A 24 17.14 18.82 -9.78
C ASP A 24 15.96 18.82 -10.77
N ALA A 25 15.08 17.83 -10.66
CA ALA A 25 13.76 17.87 -11.30
C ALA A 25 12.76 17.02 -10.52
N VAL A 26 11.54 17.51 -10.43
CA VAL A 26 10.43 16.80 -9.81
C VAL A 26 9.39 16.48 -10.86
N LEU A 27 9.17 15.19 -11.11
CA LEU A 27 8.03 14.71 -11.90
C LEU A 27 6.87 14.43 -10.96
N ILE A 28 5.80 15.20 -11.10
CA ILE A 28 4.51 14.93 -10.47
C ILE A 28 3.64 14.26 -11.53
N MET A 29 3.31 12.99 -11.31
CA MET A 29 2.49 12.22 -12.25
C MET A 29 1.64 11.23 -11.46
N GLY A 30 0.34 11.19 -11.74
CA GLY A 30 -0.63 10.47 -10.91
C GLY A 30 -0.86 11.12 -9.54
N SER A 31 -0.65 12.44 -9.42
CA SER A 31 -0.94 13.23 -8.21
C SER A 31 -1.26 14.68 -8.56
N ASN A 32 -2.19 15.28 -7.80
CA ASN A 32 -2.41 16.72 -7.74
C ASN A 32 -1.86 17.27 -6.43
N MET A 33 -0.53 17.31 -6.32
CA MET A 33 0.19 17.50 -5.06
C MET A 33 -0.10 18.85 -4.38
N ALA A 34 -0.29 19.93 -5.14
CA ALA A 34 -0.62 21.25 -4.59
C ALA A 34 -1.96 21.28 -3.84
N GLU A 35 -2.90 20.39 -4.20
CA GLU A 35 -4.23 20.32 -3.60
C GLU A 35 -4.30 19.21 -2.54
N ALA A 36 -3.75 18.03 -2.85
CA ALA A 36 -3.81 16.87 -1.98
C ALA A 36 -2.75 16.89 -0.86
N HIS A 37 -1.61 17.54 -1.08
CA HIS A 37 -0.48 17.58 -0.14
C HIS A 37 0.22 18.95 -0.11
N PRO A 38 -0.51 20.06 0.12
CA PRO A 38 0.00 21.42 -0.07
C PRO A 38 1.28 21.73 0.73
N VAL A 39 1.38 21.23 1.96
CA VAL A 39 2.56 21.45 2.82
C VAL A 39 3.79 20.71 2.27
N ALA A 40 3.62 19.52 1.70
CA ALA A 40 4.70 18.81 1.02
C ALA A 40 5.06 19.51 -0.30
N PHE A 41 4.07 20.04 -1.03
CA PHE A 41 4.28 20.76 -2.28
C PHE A 41 5.11 22.03 -2.11
N ALA A 42 5.05 22.70 -0.95
CA ALA A 42 5.93 23.82 -0.63
C ALA A 42 7.43 23.46 -0.78
N ARG A 43 7.81 22.21 -0.46
CA ARG A 43 9.20 21.72 -0.62
C ARG A 43 9.60 21.55 -2.09
N VAL A 44 8.64 21.22 -2.95
CA VAL A 44 8.85 21.16 -4.41
C VAL A 44 9.02 22.57 -4.99
N LEU A 45 8.28 23.56 -4.48
CA LEU A 45 8.46 24.95 -4.88
C LEU A 45 9.82 25.50 -4.43
N GLU A 46 10.28 25.17 -3.23
CA GLU A 46 11.64 25.50 -2.77
C GLU A 46 12.71 24.86 -3.68
N ALA A 47 12.52 23.62 -4.13
CA ALA A 47 13.41 22.99 -5.13
C ALA A 47 13.42 23.78 -6.45
N LYS A 48 12.23 24.19 -6.92
CA LYS A 48 12.07 24.99 -8.14
C LYS A 48 12.77 26.34 -8.05
N GLU A 49 12.67 27.04 -6.91
CA GLU A 49 13.39 28.29 -6.66
C GLU A 49 14.91 28.12 -6.68
N ARG A 50 15.40 26.92 -6.33
CA ARG A 50 16.82 26.53 -6.43
C ARG A 50 17.24 26.09 -7.83
N GLY A 51 16.34 26.11 -8.80
CA GLY A 51 16.59 25.79 -10.20
C GLY A 51 16.06 24.44 -10.68
N ALA A 52 15.39 23.67 -9.82
CA ALA A 52 14.80 22.40 -10.22
C ALA A 52 13.72 22.59 -11.28
N LYS A 53 13.60 21.63 -12.21
CA LYS A 53 12.48 21.60 -13.17
C LYS A 53 11.27 20.90 -12.58
N LEU A 54 10.13 21.58 -12.55
CA LEU A 54 8.86 21.00 -12.13
C LEU A 54 8.05 20.55 -13.35
N ILE A 55 7.81 19.25 -13.45
CA ILE A 55 7.03 18.62 -14.53
C ILE A 55 5.74 18.07 -13.95
N HIS A 56 4.59 18.39 -14.54
CA HIS A 56 3.30 17.83 -14.15
C HIS A 56 2.64 17.12 -15.33
N VAL A 57 2.38 15.82 -15.18
CA VAL A 57 1.73 14.99 -16.19
C VAL A 57 0.40 14.52 -15.61
N ASP A 58 -0.71 15.07 -16.12
CA ASP A 58 -2.04 14.85 -15.56
C ASP A 58 -3.13 15.08 -16.63
N PRO A 59 -4.24 14.31 -16.64
CA PRO A 59 -5.37 14.55 -17.53
C PRO A 59 -6.00 15.93 -17.38
N HIS A 60 -5.83 16.59 -16.23
CA HIS A 60 -6.42 17.89 -15.96
C HIS A 60 -5.36 18.95 -15.62
N PHE A 61 -5.58 20.16 -16.12
CA PHE A 61 -4.83 21.33 -15.66
C PHE A 61 -5.32 21.75 -14.28
N SER A 62 -4.48 21.63 -13.27
CA SER A 62 -4.82 21.86 -11.85
C SER A 62 -3.98 22.99 -11.23
N ARG A 63 -4.16 23.22 -9.91
CA ARG A 63 -3.29 24.15 -9.17
C ARG A 63 -1.83 23.69 -9.16
N THR A 64 -1.58 22.39 -9.30
CA THR A 64 -0.21 21.85 -9.48
C THR A 64 0.34 22.26 -10.84
N SER A 65 -0.44 22.11 -11.91
CA SER A 65 -0.04 22.45 -13.28
C SER A 65 0.28 23.94 -13.43
N ALA A 66 -0.50 24.80 -12.77
CA ALA A 66 -0.28 26.25 -12.76
C ALA A 66 1.09 26.67 -12.22
N MET A 67 1.73 25.81 -11.43
CA MET A 67 3.06 26.04 -10.86
C MET A 67 4.18 25.29 -11.60
N ALA A 68 3.85 24.40 -12.53
CA ALA A 68 4.82 23.59 -13.27
C ALA A 68 5.56 24.40 -14.34
N ASP A 69 6.80 24.01 -14.63
CA ASP A 69 7.54 24.53 -15.80
C ASP A 69 7.10 23.86 -17.10
N LEU A 70 6.63 22.62 -16.99
CA LEU A 70 6.10 21.84 -18.10
C LEU A 70 4.87 21.06 -17.63
N TYR A 71 3.76 21.26 -18.34
CA TYR A 71 2.52 20.51 -18.14
C TYR A 71 2.24 19.68 -19.41
N LEU A 72 1.97 18.40 -19.24
CA LEU A 72 1.53 17.51 -20.32
C LEU A 72 0.17 16.93 -19.97
N GLN A 73 -0.81 17.19 -20.84
CA GLN A 73 -2.13 16.59 -20.69
C GLN A 73 -2.09 15.13 -21.18
N LEU A 74 -2.17 14.19 -20.24
CA LEU A 74 -2.14 12.75 -20.51
C LEU A 74 -3.54 12.14 -20.46
N ARG A 75 -3.86 11.24 -21.39
CA ARG A 75 -5.08 10.41 -21.35
C ARG A 75 -5.09 9.53 -20.10
N ALA A 76 -6.14 9.60 -19.29
CA ALA A 76 -6.26 8.78 -18.09
C ALA A 76 -6.10 7.28 -18.39
N GLY A 77 -5.22 6.60 -17.66
CA GLY A 77 -4.93 5.17 -17.82
C GLY A 77 -3.79 4.85 -18.80
N SER A 78 -3.19 5.83 -19.47
CA SER A 78 -2.06 5.61 -20.38
C SER A 78 -0.67 5.77 -19.74
N ASP A 79 -0.59 5.83 -18.40
CA ASP A 79 0.64 6.09 -17.66
C ASP A 79 1.79 5.11 -17.95
N ILE A 80 1.48 3.81 -18.11
CA ILE A 80 2.49 2.79 -18.49
C ILE A 80 3.09 3.09 -19.86
N ALA A 81 2.29 3.56 -20.82
CA ALA A 81 2.81 3.87 -22.15
C ALA A 81 3.78 5.06 -22.09
N PHE A 82 3.43 6.10 -21.32
CA PHE A 82 4.30 7.24 -21.09
C PHE A 82 5.62 6.83 -20.41
N LEU A 83 5.54 6.13 -19.26
CA LEU A 83 6.72 5.69 -18.51
C LEU A 83 7.55 4.66 -19.30
N GLY A 84 6.90 3.77 -20.04
CA GLY A 84 7.54 2.82 -20.94
C GLY A 84 8.31 3.52 -22.07
N GLY A 85 7.75 4.62 -22.59
CA GLY A 85 8.45 5.49 -23.52
C GLY A 85 9.68 6.14 -22.90
N VAL A 86 9.60 6.61 -21.65
CA VAL A 86 10.77 7.17 -20.94
C VAL A 86 11.86 6.10 -20.80
N ILE A 87 11.50 4.88 -20.38
CA ILE A 87 12.42 3.74 -20.28
C ILE A 87 13.09 3.49 -21.63
N ARG A 88 12.31 3.36 -22.71
CA ARG A 88 12.83 3.16 -24.06
C ARG A 88 13.79 4.28 -24.46
N TRP A 89 13.40 5.54 -24.26
CA TRP A 89 14.20 6.69 -24.67
C TRP A 89 15.54 6.71 -23.95
N LEU A 90 15.58 6.46 -22.65
CA LEU A 90 16.83 6.38 -21.87
C LEU A 90 17.74 5.26 -22.39
N LEU A 91 17.17 4.09 -22.70
CA LEU A 91 17.92 2.92 -23.15
C LEU A 91 18.45 3.05 -24.58
N VAL A 92 17.65 3.59 -25.51
CA VAL A 92 18.03 3.77 -26.92
C VAL A 92 19.10 4.84 -27.09
N ASN A 93 19.04 5.90 -26.27
CA ASN A 93 20.01 7.00 -26.33
C ASN A 93 21.24 6.78 -25.44
N ASP A 94 21.32 5.64 -24.72
CA ASP A 94 22.40 5.35 -23.75
C ASP A 94 22.55 6.46 -22.69
N ARG A 95 21.41 6.98 -22.22
CA ARG A 95 21.31 8.12 -21.29
C ARG A 95 20.88 7.67 -19.88
N TYR A 96 21.49 6.60 -19.38
CA TYR A 96 21.24 6.06 -18.04
C TYR A 96 22.55 5.90 -17.25
N PHE A 97 22.47 5.78 -15.93
CA PHE A 97 23.65 5.73 -15.08
C PHE A 97 24.21 4.30 -15.00
N HIS A 98 25.09 3.94 -15.94
CA HIS A 98 25.64 2.59 -16.08
C HIS A 98 26.20 2.00 -14.78
N ASP A 99 27.05 2.74 -14.06
CA ASP A 99 27.66 2.23 -12.82
C ASP A 99 26.59 1.87 -11.78
N TYR A 100 25.58 2.72 -11.61
CA TYR A 100 24.47 2.43 -10.71
C TYR A 100 23.70 1.20 -11.18
N VAL A 101 23.31 1.17 -12.46
CA VAL A 101 22.50 0.09 -13.03
C VAL A 101 23.23 -1.26 -12.91
N TYR A 102 24.52 -1.31 -13.21
CA TYR A 102 25.28 -2.56 -13.21
C TYR A 102 25.59 -3.08 -11.79
N GLN A 103 25.76 -2.18 -10.82
CA GLN A 103 26.15 -2.56 -9.46
C GLN A 103 24.97 -2.76 -8.51
N TYR A 104 23.88 -2.00 -8.68
CA TYR A 104 22.80 -1.92 -7.69
C TYR A 104 21.45 -2.43 -8.19
N THR A 105 21.37 -2.91 -9.42
CA THR A 105 20.17 -3.54 -9.97
C THR A 105 20.46 -4.99 -10.39
N ASN A 106 19.43 -5.70 -10.82
CA ASN A 106 19.57 -7.05 -11.38
C ASN A 106 19.90 -7.04 -12.89
N ALA A 107 20.25 -5.90 -13.48
CA ALA A 107 20.48 -5.71 -14.93
C ALA A 107 21.37 -6.80 -15.59
N LEU A 108 22.43 -7.22 -14.91
CA LEU A 108 23.40 -8.20 -15.43
C LEU A 108 22.97 -9.66 -15.21
N THR A 109 21.87 -9.89 -14.51
CA THR A 109 21.37 -11.23 -14.20
C THR A 109 20.73 -11.85 -15.43
N VAL A 110 20.95 -13.14 -15.68
CA VAL A 110 20.37 -13.88 -16.80
C VAL A 110 19.03 -14.52 -16.38
N ILE A 111 17.99 -14.30 -17.17
CA ILE A 111 16.67 -14.93 -17.04
C ILE A 111 16.70 -16.33 -17.66
N ASP A 112 15.91 -17.25 -17.12
CA ASP A 112 15.77 -18.61 -17.64
C ASP A 112 15.28 -18.62 -19.09
N ASP A 113 15.83 -19.52 -19.90
CA ASP A 113 15.56 -19.57 -21.34
C ASP A 113 14.11 -19.98 -21.67
N LYS A 114 13.36 -20.47 -20.67
CA LYS A 114 11.92 -20.76 -20.78
C LYS A 114 11.03 -19.51 -20.74
N PHE A 115 11.55 -18.38 -20.26
CA PHE A 115 10.82 -17.13 -20.31
C PHE A 115 10.51 -16.75 -21.75
N LYS A 116 9.28 -16.33 -22.00
CA LYS A 116 8.87 -15.71 -23.26
C LYS A 116 8.19 -14.39 -22.97
N ASP A 117 8.64 -13.35 -23.67
CA ASP A 117 8.06 -12.02 -23.55
C ASP A 117 6.76 -11.92 -24.37
N THR A 118 5.97 -10.90 -24.04
CA THR A 118 4.82 -10.39 -24.79
C THR A 118 5.08 -10.18 -26.27
N GLU A 119 6.32 -9.89 -26.70
CA GLU A 119 6.63 -9.77 -28.12
C GLU A 119 6.72 -11.11 -28.85
N GLU A 120 7.07 -12.17 -28.13
CA GLU A 120 7.10 -13.52 -28.71
C GLU A 120 5.71 -14.16 -28.71
N LEU A 121 4.79 -13.67 -27.87
CA LEU A 121 3.49 -14.29 -27.60
C LEU A 121 2.32 -13.29 -27.71
N ASP A 122 2.40 -12.31 -28.61
CA ASP A 122 1.31 -11.41 -28.99
C ASP A 122 0.57 -10.75 -27.80
N GLY A 123 1.34 -10.12 -26.91
CA GLY A 123 0.80 -9.33 -25.79
C GLY A 123 0.65 -10.07 -24.46
N VAL A 124 0.99 -11.35 -24.38
CA VAL A 124 0.99 -12.12 -23.12
C VAL A 124 2.37 -12.69 -22.78
N PHE A 125 2.70 -12.85 -21.51
CA PHE A 125 3.96 -13.54 -21.12
C PHE A 125 3.82 -15.07 -21.19
N SER A 126 4.93 -15.81 -21.11
CA SER A 126 4.88 -17.26 -20.92
C SER A 126 4.12 -17.64 -19.64
N GLY A 127 3.32 -18.70 -19.71
CA GLY A 127 2.64 -19.30 -18.55
C GLY A 127 1.20 -18.82 -18.33
N LEU A 128 0.57 -18.13 -19.28
CA LEU A 128 -0.85 -17.79 -19.19
C LEU A 128 -1.71 -19.06 -19.27
N ASP A 129 -2.54 -19.27 -18.27
CA ASP A 129 -3.70 -20.15 -18.33
C ASP A 129 -4.91 -19.32 -18.76
N GLU A 130 -5.44 -19.60 -19.95
CA GLU A 130 -6.56 -18.86 -20.53
C GLU A 130 -7.90 -19.10 -19.80
N GLU A 131 -8.08 -20.26 -19.17
CA GLU A 131 -9.31 -20.60 -18.46
C GLU A 131 -9.37 -19.87 -17.13
N THR A 132 -8.30 -19.96 -16.34
CA THR A 132 -8.22 -19.29 -15.03
C THR A 132 -7.84 -17.81 -15.15
N ARG A 133 -7.36 -17.38 -16.32
CA ARG A 133 -6.82 -16.04 -16.59
C ARG A 133 -5.72 -15.65 -15.60
N SER A 134 -4.87 -16.62 -15.25
CA SER A 134 -3.78 -16.48 -14.30
C SER A 134 -2.46 -16.94 -14.90
N TYR A 135 -1.33 -16.54 -14.30
CA TYR A 135 0.00 -16.89 -14.79
C TYR A 135 0.69 -17.90 -13.89
N ASP A 136 1.24 -18.97 -14.48
CA ASP A 136 2.34 -19.74 -13.91
C ASP A 136 3.67 -19.02 -14.17
N ILE A 137 4.26 -18.54 -13.08
CA ILE A 137 5.50 -17.74 -13.09
C ILE A 137 6.77 -18.59 -13.01
N ALA A 138 6.68 -19.92 -13.14
CA ALA A 138 7.83 -20.83 -13.08
C ALA A 138 8.88 -20.54 -14.17
N SER A 139 8.47 -19.96 -15.30
CA SER A 139 9.38 -19.54 -16.37
C SER A 139 10.05 -18.18 -16.11
N TRP A 140 9.54 -17.37 -15.18
CA TRP A 140 10.01 -15.99 -14.94
C TRP A 140 11.17 -15.91 -13.94
N GLN A 141 11.96 -16.97 -13.86
CA GLN A 141 13.01 -17.12 -12.85
C GLN A 141 14.37 -16.74 -13.40
N TYR A 142 15.29 -16.41 -12.50
CA TYR A 142 16.70 -16.29 -12.86
C TYR A 142 17.29 -17.65 -13.22
N LYS A 143 18.11 -17.68 -14.26
CA LYS A 143 18.90 -18.86 -14.62
C LYS A 143 19.85 -19.22 -13.48
N ARG A 144 19.85 -20.49 -13.09
CA ARG A 144 20.73 -21.03 -12.04
C ARG A 144 21.81 -21.94 -12.62
N ASP A 145 23.02 -21.85 -12.08
CA ASP A 145 24.10 -22.78 -12.42
C ASP A 145 23.91 -24.15 -11.73
N LYS A 146 24.80 -25.11 -12.01
CA LYS A 146 24.75 -26.45 -11.39
C LYS A 146 24.89 -26.45 -9.86
N LYS A 147 25.32 -25.35 -9.26
CA LYS A 147 25.46 -25.15 -7.81
C LYS A 147 24.29 -24.36 -7.21
N GLY A 148 23.30 -23.96 -8.02
CA GLY A 148 22.15 -23.17 -7.59
C GLY A 148 22.41 -21.66 -7.53
N ASN A 149 23.58 -21.18 -7.96
CA ASN A 149 23.88 -19.74 -7.98
C ASN A 149 23.19 -19.07 -9.16
N THR A 150 22.78 -17.82 -8.97
CA THR A 150 22.27 -16.97 -10.05
C THR A 150 23.36 -16.72 -11.09
N VAL A 151 23.04 -16.93 -12.37
CA VAL A 151 23.95 -16.65 -13.49
C VAL A 151 23.89 -15.16 -13.84
N THR A 152 25.06 -14.54 -14.01
CA THR A 152 25.21 -13.14 -14.43
C THR A 152 26.14 -13.04 -15.65
N ASP A 153 25.90 -12.06 -16.52
CA ASP A 153 26.79 -11.73 -17.64
C ASP A 153 27.14 -10.23 -17.66
N PRO A 154 28.27 -9.85 -17.03
CA PRO A 154 28.74 -8.47 -17.03
C PRO A 154 29.06 -7.90 -18.42
N GLY A 155 29.30 -8.75 -19.42
CA GLY A 155 29.57 -8.32 -20.78
C GLY A 155 28.32 -8.03 -21.61
N LEU A 156 27.12 -8.30 -21.06
CA LEU A 156 25.83 -8.15 -21.74
C LEU A 156 25.76 -8.87 -23.11
N LYS A 157 26.55 -9.94 -23.30
CA LYS A 157 26.59 -10.73 -24.53
C LYS A 157 25.41 -11.68 -24.63
N ASN A 158 24.88 -12.11 -23.48
CA ASN A 158 23.73 -12.96 -23.38
C ASN A 158 22.44 -12.14 -23.62
N PRO A 159 21.61 -12.48 -24.61
CA PRO A 159 20.38 -11.75 -24.90
C PRO A 159 19.37 -11.82 -23.75
N ASN A 160 19.47 -12.83 -22.89
CA ASN A 160 18.56 -13.04 -21.75
C ASN A 160 19.05 -12.34 -20.46
N THR A 161 20.03 -11.44 -20.52
CA THR A 161 20.25 -10.54 -19.38
C THR A 161 19.02 -9.66 -19.17
N VAL A 162 18.70 -9.34 -17.90
CA VAL A 162 17.55 -8.49 -17.57
C VAL A 162 17.58 -7.17 -18.36
N LEU A 163 18.75 -6.56 -18.51
CA LEU A 163 18.87 -5.31 -19.26
C LEU A 163 18.60 -5.48 -20.76
N ASN A 164 19.07 -6.57 -21.39
CA ASN A 164 18.82 -6.83 -22.80
C ASN A 164 17.34 -7.16 -23.05
N LEU A 165 16.71 -7.93 -22.17
CA LEU A 165 15.27 -8.19 -22.24
C LEU A 165 14.46 -6.91 -22.00
N LEU A 166 14.88 -6.05 -21.06
CA LEU A 166 14.23 -4.76 -20.83
C LEU A 166 14.28 -3.87 -22.08
N LYS A 167 15.41 -3.83 -22.79
CA LYS A 167 15.56 -3.11 -24.06
C LYS A 167 14.58 -3.62 -25.11
N SER A 168 14.49 -4.94 -25.28
CA SER A 168 13.55 -5.56 -26.23
C SER A 168 12.09 -5.31 -25.85
N HIS A 169 11.73 -5.50 -24.58
CA HIS A 169 10.36 -5.35 -24.08
C HIS A 169 9.77 -3.95 -24.37
N PHE A 170 10.59 -2.92 -24.13
CA PHE A 170 10.19 -1.51 -24.25
C PHE A 170 10.45 -0.91 -25.63
N GLU A 171 11.01 -1.64 -26.59
CA GLU A 171 11.36 -1.14 -27.93
C GLU A 171 10.16 -0.51 -28.67
N ARG A 172 8.96 -1.07 -28.46
CA ARG A 172 7.69 -0.63 -29.04
C ARG A 172 7.20 0.75 -28.59
N TYR A 173 7.66 1.24 -27.45
CA TYR A 173 7.13 2.48 -26.85
C TYR A 173 7.82 3.72 -27.43
N THR A 174 7.77 3.88 -28.75
CA THR A 174 8.37 5.02 -29.44
C THR A 174 7.69 6.34 -29.03
N PRO A 175 8.35 7.50 -29.20
CA PRO A 175 7.69 8.79 -28.98
C PRO A 175 6.39 8.95 -29.80
N GLU A 176 6.32 8.41 -31.01
CA GLU A 176 5.10 8.38 -31.84
C GLU A 176 3.99 7.52 -31.21
N GLU A 177 4.34 6.35 -30.66
CA GLU A 177 3.36 5.50 -29.96
C GLU A 177 2.91 6.13 -28.64
N VAL A 178 3.79 6.82 -27.93
CA VAL A 178 3.43 7.61 -26.75
C VAL A 178 2.47 8.73 -27.12
N GLU A 179 2.72 9.48 -28.19
CA GLU A 179 1.79 10.50 -28.67
C GLU A 179 0.42 9.89 -29.02
N ARG A 180 0.41 8.78 -29.77
CA ARG A 180 -0.80 8.07 -30.17
C ARG A 180 -1.62 7.54 -28.98
N ILE A 181 -0.95 6.96 -27.97
CA ILE A 181 -1.61 6.30 -26.83
C ILE A 181 -1.91 7.30 -25.71
N CYS A 182 -1.03 8.24 -25.44
CA CYS A 182 -1.19 9.17 -24.32
C CYS A 182 -1.87 10.48 -24.71
N GLY A 183 -1.84 10.85 -26.00
CA GLY A 183 -2.34 12.15 -26.47
C GLY A 183 -1.44 13.33 -26.10
N VAL A 184 -0.20 13.06 -25.67
CA VAL A 184 0.80 14.09 -25.37
C VAL A 184 1.57 14.44 -26.63
N ASP A 185 1.91 15.71 -26.84
CA ASP A 185 2.76 16.12 -27.95
C ASP A 185 4.13 15.42 -27.86
N LYS A 186 4.59 14.87 -29.00
CA LYS A 186 5.85 14.14 -29.06
C LYS A 186 7.06 14.97 -28.64
N ALA A 187 7.14 16.24 -29.03
CA ALA A 187 8.27 17.09 -28.70
C ALA A 187 8.29 17.41 -27.20
N ASP A 188 7.12 17.66 -26.59
CA ASP A 188 7.02 17.84 -25.13
C ASP A 188 7.37 16.56 -24.37
N PHE A 189 6.96 15.39 -24.87
CA PHE A 189 7.37 14.12 -24.29
C PHE A 189 8.90 13.92 -24.35
N VAL A 190 9.53 14.17 -25.51
CA VAL A 190 10.99 14.10 -25.64
C VAL A 190 11.68 15.08 -24.70
N ARG A 191 11.13 16.29 -24.52
CA ARG A 191 11.65 17.28 -23.58
C ARG A 191 11.61 16.79 -22.14
N VAL A 192 10.56 16.05 -21.72
CA VAL A 192 10.53 15.39 -20.41
C VAL A 192 11.67 14.37 -20.29
N CYS A 193 11.86 13.53 -21.30
CA CYS A 193 12.93 12.53 -21.32
C CYS A 193 14.32 13.18 -21.20
N GLU A 194 14.58 14.27 -21.93
CA GLU A 194 15.83 15.02 -21.87
C GLU A 194 16.08 15.60 -20.46
N ILE A 195 15.07 16.24 -19.85
CA ILE A 195 15.18 16.79 -18.49
C ILE A 195 15.53 15.69 -17.48
N LEU A 196 14.87 14.54 -17.55
CA LEU A 196 15.14 13.42 -16.66
C LEU A 196 16.54 12.83 -16.90
N ALA A 197 16.95 12.69 -18.16
CA ALA A 197 18.25 12.18 -18.55
C ALA A 197 19.41 13.11 -18.14
N ASP A 198 19.21 14.43 -18.18
CA ASP A 198 20.19 15.42 -17.69
C ASP A 198 20.41 15.35 -16.16
N ASN A 199 19.55 14.61 -15.46
CA ASN A 199 19.65 14.31 -14.03
C ASN A 199 20.11 12.86 -13.76
N SER A 200 20.53 12.13 -14.79
CA SER A 200 21.20 10.84 -14.65
C SER A 200 22.66 11.02 -14.26
N GLY A 201 23.17 10.16 -13.39
CA GLY A 201 24.57 10.19 -12.94
C GLY A 201 24.74 10.61 -11.48
N PRO A 202 25.99 10.75 -10.99
CA PRO A 202 26.30 10.91 -9.57
C PRO A 202 26.02 12.30 -9.00
N GLU A 203 25.92 13.33 -9.84
CA GLU A 203 25.84 14.73 -9.40
C GLU A 203 24.42 15.25 -9.21
N ARG A 204 23.45 14.68 -9.94
CA ARG A 204 22.08 15.19 -10.01
C ARG A 204 21.07 14.09 -9.72
N THR A 205 19.85 14.48 -9.35
CA THR A 205 18.76 13.54 -9.10
C THR A 205 17.41 14.09 -9.55
N SER A 206 16.49 13.18 -9.89
CA SER A 206 15.07 13.52 -10.03
C SER A 206 14.22 12.75 -9.03
N ALA A 207 13.19 13.41 -8.49
CA ALA A 207 12.19 12.78 -7.62
C ALA A 207 10.87 12.58 -8.37
N PHE A 208 10.24 11.42 -8.15
CA PHE A 208 8.89 11.14 -8.67
C PHE A 208 7.87 11.24 -7.53
N CYS A 209 6.84 12.05 -7.70
CA CYS A 209 5.76 12.22 -6.74
C CYS A 209 4.44 11.72 -7.32
N TYR A 210 3.82 10.74 -6.67
CA TYR A 210 2.55 10.16 -7.12
C TYR A 210 1.63 9.85 -5.94
N ALA A 211 0.33 9.69 -6.22
CA ALA A 211 -0.69 9.27 -5.26
C ALA A 211 -1.71 8.35 -5.96
N LEU A 212 -3.00 8.70 -5.92
CA LEU A 212 -4.09 7.86 -6.41
C LEU A 212 -4.14 7.70 -7.93
N GLY A 213 -3.64 8.69 -8.68
CA GLY A 213 -3.73 8.69 -10.14
C GLY A 213 -3.00 7.51 -10.80
N TRP A 214 -2.03 6.91 -10.12
CA TRP A 214 -1.38 5.68 -10.57
C TRP A 214 -1.94 4.40 -9.97
N THR A 215 -2.58 4.45 -8.80
CA THR A 215 -2.89 3.24 -8.03
C THR A 215 -4.25 2.62 -8.35
N GLN A 216 -5.23 3.42 -8.75
CA GLN A 216 -6.61 2.99 -8.90
C GLN A 216 -6.93 2.48 -10.31
N HIS A 217 -6.07 1.60 -10.82
CA HIS A 217 -6.21 0.93 -12.12
C HIS A 217 -5.95 -0.56 -11.95
N SER A 218 -6.49 -1.41 -12.83
CA SER A 218 -6.18 -2.85 -12.86
C SER A 218 -4.67 -3.13 -13.04
N HIS A 219 -3.95 -2.20 -13.66
CA HIS A 219 -2.50 -2.23 -13.86
C HIS A 219 -1.74 -1.21 -13.00
N GLY A 220 -2.34 -0.69 -11.92
CA GLY A 220 -1.72 0.35 -11.10
C GLY A 220 -0.37 -0.05 -10.48
N VAL A 221 -0.23 -1.34 -10.12
CA VAL A 221 1.06 -1.90 -9.68
C VAL A 221 2.13 -1.76 -10.77
N GLN A 222 1.76 -1.96 -12.03
CA GLN A 222 2.69 -1.87 -13.16
C GLN A 222 3.06 -0.43 -13.51
N ASN A 223 2.16 0.55 -13.34
CA ASN A 223 2.49 1.99 -13.42
C ASN A 223 3.67 2.32 -12.48
N ILE A 224 3.58 1.87 -11.23
CA ILE A 224 4.59 2.13 -10.20
C ILE A 224 5.89 1.36 -10.47
N ARG A 225 5.79 0.14 -11.02
CA ARG A 225 6.95 -0.65 -11.44
C ARG A 225 7.72 0.05 -12.57
N ALA A 226 7.03 0.62 -13.56
CA ALA A 226 7.66 1.38 -14.64
C ALA A 226 8.39 2.62 -14.08
N ALA A 227 7.76 3.37 -13.17
CA ALA A 227 8.41 4.48 -12.47
C ALA A 227 9.66 4.05 -11.68
N ALA A 228 9.60 2.89 -11.02
CA ALA A 228 10.75 2.32 -10.32
C ALA A 228 11.90 1.97 -11.27
N ILE A 229 11.60 1.43 -12.46
CA ILE A 229 12.62 1.16 -13.48
C ILE A 229 13.29 2.47 -13.93
N VAL A 230 12.51 3.52 -14.22
CA VAL A 230 13.07 4.83 -14.59
C VAL A 230 14.02 5.35 -13.49
N GLN A 231 13.59 5.33 -12.23
CA GLN A 231 14.44 5.83 -11.14
C GLN A 231 15.70 4.97 -10.91
N MET A 232 15.67 3.68 -11.19
CA MET A 232 16.87 2.83 -11.17
C MET A 232 17.80 3.10 -12.36
N LEU A 233 17.25 3.34 -13.56
CA LEU A 233 18.04 3.71 -14.74
C LEU A 233 18.77 5.04 -14.53
N LEU A 234 18.10 6.05 -13.96
CA LEU A 234 18.70 7.33 -13.64
C LEU A 234 19.65 7.27 -12.43
N GLY A 235 19.59 6.18 -11.65
CA GLY A 235 20.36 6.01 -10.42
C GLY A 235 19.92 6.94 -9.29
N ASN A 236 18.62 7.22 -9.17
CA ASN A 236 18.04 8.17 -8.22
C ASN A 236 17.66 7.55 -6.87
N MET A 237 17.62 6.23 -6.75
CA MET A 237 17.14 5.57 -5.52
C MET A 237 18.21 5.60 -4.41
N GLY A 238 17.82 6.08 -3.23
CA GLY A 238 18.68 6.17 -2.04
C GLY A 238 19.57 7.42 -1.99
N ARG A 239 19.33 8.42 -2.85
CA ARG A 239 20.10 9.66 -2.93
C ARG A 239 19.23 10.89 -2.57
N PRO A 240 19.81 11.94 -1.96
CA PRO A 240 19.08 13.16 -1.64
C PRO A 240 18.43 13.79 -2.87
N GLY A 241 17.19 14.25 -2.75
CA GLY A 241 16.44 14.85 -3.87
C GLY A 241 15.94 13.84 -4.91
N GLY A 242 16.25 12.56 -4.74
CA GLY A 242 15.83 11.47 -5.62
C GLY A 242 14.66 10.66 -5.08
N GLY A 243 14.61 9.38 -5.48
CA GLY A 243 13.63 8.42 -4.98
C GLY A 243 12.20 8.62 -5.48
N ILE A 244 11.28 7.86 -4.89
CA ILE A 244 9.86 7.90 -5.21
C ILE A 244 9.08 8.29 -3.95
N MET A 245 8.49 9.47 -4.01
CA MET A 245 7.53 9.98 -3.04
C MET A 245 6.13 9.46 -3.37
N ALA A 246 5.85 8.25 -2.87
CA ALA A 246 4.48 7.74 -2.81
C ALA A 246 3.71 8.52 -1.74
N LEU A 247 2.94 9.52 -2.13
CA LEU A 247 2.20 10.38 -1.20
C LEU A 247 0.99 9.63 -0.64
N ARG A 248 0.96 9.47 0.68
CA ARG A 248 -0.10 8.75 1.38
C ARG A 248 -1.30 9.68 1.61
N GLY A 249 -2.51 9.10 1.58
CA GLY A 249 -3.78 9.82 1.77
C GLY A 249 -4.03 10.21 3.23
N HIS A 250 -4.85 9.42 3.94
CA HIS A 250 -5.15 9.68 5.35
C HIS A 250 -3.89 9.82 6.22
N ALA A 251 -3.99 10.65 7.26
CA ALA A 251 -2.87 11.02 8.13
C ALA A 251 -2.06 9.82 8.65
N SER A 252 -2.72 8.71 8.98
CA SER A 252 -2.09 7.47 9.49
C SER A 252 -2.32 6.24 8.60
N ILE A 253 -2.60 6.39 7.30
CA ILE A 253 -2.78 5.21 6.42
C ILE A 253 -1.51 4.36 6.34
N GLN A 254 -0.34 4.97 6.56
CA GLN A 254 0.92 4.25 6.70
C GLN A 254 0.90 3.38 7.98
N GLY A 255 0.53 3.96 9.12
CA GLY A 255 0.43 3.24 10.39
C GLY A 255 -0.60 2.12 10.37
N SER A 256 -1.77 2.34 9.76
CA SER A 256 -2.80 1.31 9.59
C SER A 256 -2.46 0.25 8.54
N THR A 257 -1.33 0.40 7.83
CA THR A 257 -0.73 -0.64 6.99
C THR A 257 0.40 -1.36 7.75
N ASP A 258 1.17 -0.63 8.58
CA ASP A 258 2.22 -1.18 9.44
C ASP A 258 1.65 -2.12 10.51
N VAL A 259 0.54 -1.69 11.13
CA VAL A 259 -0.36 -2.47 11.98
C VAL A 259 -1.66 -2.64 11.19
N PRO A 260 -1.77 -3.72 10.39
CA PRO A 260 -2.68 -3.75 9.26
C PRO A 260 -4.14 -3.84 9.71
N THR A 261 -4.95 -3.04 9.02
CA THR A 261 -6.41 -3.20 8.91
C THR A 261 -6.79 -3.86 7.59
N LEU A 262 -5.84 -4.59 6.99
CA LEU A 262 -5.95 -5.31 5.73
C LEU A 262 -6.14 -6.81 5.99
N TYR A 263 -6.92 -7.48 5.15
CA TYR A 263 -7.26 -8.89 5.35
C TYR A 263 -6.10 -9.87 5.09
N ASP A 264 -5.08 -9.43 4.35
CA ASP A 264 -3.99 -10.25 3.82
C ASP A 264 -2.66 -10.06 4.57
N LEU A 265 -2.63 -9.29 5.65
CA LEU A 265 -1.43 -9.00 6.44
C LEU A 265 -1.65 -9.11 7.95
N LEU A 266 -0.61 -9.58 8.63
CA LEU A 266 -0.35 -9.40 10.06
C LEU A 266 0.62 -8.21 10.28
N SER A 267 0.70 -7.71 11.52
CA SER A 267 1.58 -6.58 11.89
C SER A 267 3.02 -6.79 11.45
N GLY A 268 3.66 -5.70 11.01
CA GLY A 268 5.02 -5.75 10.49
C GLY A 268 5.13 -6.36 9.10
N TYR A 269 4.06 -6.31 8.30
CA TYR A 269 3.99 -6.80 6.92
C TYR A 269 4.17 -8.32 6.76
N MET A 270 3.94 -9.09 7.82
CA MET A 270 3.93 -10.56 7.70
C MET A 270 2.67 -10.98 6.92
N PRO A 271 2.75 -11.90 5.96
CA PRO A 271 1.58 -12.31 5.18
C PRO A 271 0.56 -13.02 6.07
N GLN A 272 -0.73 -12.77 5.90
CA GLN A 272 -1.76 -13.52 6.63
C GLN A 272 -1.67 -15.01 6.27
N PRO A 273 -1.63 -15.93 7.26
CA PRO A 273 -1.80 -17.36 7.02
C PRO A 273 -3.04 -17.68 6.18
N SER A 274 -2.96 -18.73 5.36
CA SER A 274 -4.03 -19.10 4.43
C SER A 274 -4.31 -20.59 4.53
N ALA A 275 -5.58 -20.96 4.56
CA ALA A 275 -6.06 -22.33 4.49
C ALA A 275 -6.04 -22.88 3.06
N LEU A 276 -5.76 -22.03 2.06
CA LEU A 276 -5.59 -22.42 0.66
C LEU A 276 -4.13 -22.78 0.32
N LEU A 277 -3.21 -22.56 1.27
CA LEU A 277 -1.79 -22.86 1.16
C LEU A 277 -1.40 -23.87 2.24
N ASP A 278 -0.22 -24.46 2.12
CA ASP A 278 0.31 -25.40 3.12
C ASP A 278 0.83 -24.66 4.38
N HIS A 279 -0.06 -23.94 5.08
CA HIS A 279 0.24 -23.14 6.27
C HIS A 279 -0.39 -23.76 7.54
N ASP A 280 -0.52 -25.08 7.59
CA ASP A 280 -1.19 -25.76 8.71
C ASP A 280 -0.39 -25.69 10.02
N THR A 281 0.93 -25.63 9.95
CA THR A 281 1.84 -25.53 11.10
C THR A 281 2.69 -24.26 11.02
N LEU A 282 3.22 -23.84 12.16
CA LEU A 282 4.08 -22.66 12.23
C LEU A 282 5.34 -22.83 11.36
N ASP A 283 5.94 -24.02 11.36
CA ASP A 283 7.13 -24.33 10.57
C ASP A 283 6.87 -24.20 9.07
N LYS A 284 5.79 -24.77 8.56
CA LYS A 284 5.43 -24.66 7.14
C LYS A 284 5.15 -23.23 6.72
N TYR A 285 4.43 -22.47 7.56
CA TYR A 285 4.20 -21.05 7.34
C TYR A 285 5.51 -20.24 7.31
N ILE A 286 6.44 -20.53 8.24
CA ILE A 286 7.77 -19.93 8.24
C ILE A 286 8.51 -20.26 6.94
N GLN A 287 8.50 -21.51 6.50
CA GLN A 287 9.18 -21.93 5.27
C GLN A 287 8.64 -21.21 4.03
N ALA A 288 7.34 -20.95 3.96
CA ALA A 288 6.73 -20.21 2.86
C ALA A 288 7.12 -18.72 2.83
N ALA A 289 7.18 -18.07 3.99
CA ALA A 289 7.42 -16.62 4.10
C ALA A 289 8.91 -16.23 4.22
N TRP A 290 9.75 -17.12 4.76
CA TRP A 290 11.17 -16.86 5.00
C TRP A 290 11.98 -16.75 3.71
N ARG A 291 13.08 -15.99 3.76
CA ARG A 291 14.05 -15.86 2.66
C ARG A 291 15.48 -16.04 3.21
N PRO A 292 16.36 -16.79 2.54
CA PRO A 292 17.72 -17.07 3.02
C PRO A 292 18.65 -15.86 3.05
N THR A 293 18.34 -14.82 2.27
CA THR A 293 19.15 -13.61 2.13
C THR A 293 18.33 -12.37 2.45
N GLY A 294 18.99 -11.31 2.92
CA GLY A 294 18.35 -10.05 3.29
C GLY A 294 17.71 -10.10 4.68
N TRP A 295 16.93 -9.05 5.02
CA TRP A 295 16.44 -8.88 6.39
C TRP A 295 15.28 -9.82 6.76
N TRP A 296 14.52 -10.27 5.75
CA TRP A 296 13.44 -11.26 5.91
C TRP A 296 13.93 -12.64 6.36
N ALA A 297 15.24 -12.90 6.38
CA ALA A 297 15.81 -14.08 7.04
C ALA A 297 15.47 -14.15 8.54
N ASN A 298 15.07 -13.02 9.16
CA ASN A 298 14.63 -12.94 10.55
C ASN A 298 13.14 -13.23 10.75
N PHE A 299 12.39 -13.61 9.71
CA PHE A 299 10.95 -13.90 9.79
C PHE A 299 10.53 -14.76 10.99
N PRO A 300 11.22 -15.87 11.34
CA PRO A 300 10.88 -16.69 12.51
C PRO A 300 10.83 -15.90 13.82
N LYS A 301 11.73 -14.91 13.98
CA LYS A 301 11.78 -14.08 15.19
C LYS A 301 10.52 -13.21 15.29
N TYR A 302 10.10 -12.62 14.16
CA TYR A 302 8.95 -11.72 14.12
C TYR A 302 7.65 -12.44 14.45
N ILE A 303 7.39 -13.58 13.81
CA ILE A 303 6.14 -14.31 14.05
C ILE A 303 6.08 -14.86 15.48
N VAL A 304 7.18 -15.38 16.02
CA VAL A 304 7.21 -15.87 17.41
C VAL A 304 7.00 -14.73 18.40
N SER A 305 7.68 -13.59 18.22
CA SER A 305 7.47 -12.40 19.06
C SER A 305 6.02 -11.90 18.98
N PHE A 306 5.42 -11.92 17.80
CA PHE A 306 4.03 -11.51 17.60
C PHE A 306 3.03 -12.43 18.31
N LEU A 307 3.17 -13.75 18.17
CA LEU A 307 2.34 -14.73 18.86
C LEU A 307 2.49 -14.63 20.39
N LYS A 308 3.72 -14.39 20.86
CA LYS A 308 3.99 -14.12 22.28
C LYS A 308 3.33 -12.83 22.77
N ALA A 309 3.32 -11.77 21.96
CA ALA A 309 2.64 -10.53 22.32
C ALA A 309 1.12 -10.77 22.46
N TRP A 310 0.52 -11.53 21.54
CA TRP A 310 -0.91 -11.84 21.57
C TRP A 310 -1.35 -12.79 22.67
N TYR A 311 -0.61 -13.88 22.93
CA TYR A 311 -1.07 -14.96 23.81
C TYR A 311 -0.23 -15.15 25.07
N GLY A 312 0.81 -14.34 25.27
CA GLY A 312 1.60 -14.31 26.50
C GLY A 312 2.15 -15.68 26.90
N ASP A 313 1.79 -16.12 28.09
CA ASP A 313 2.22 -17.40 28.67
C ASP A 313 1.61 -18.62 27.96
N ALA A 314 0.46 -18.46 27.30
CA ALA A 314 -0.18 -19.56 26.56
C ALA A 314 0.60 -19.94 25.29
N ALA A 315 1.39 -19.02 24.72
CA ALA A 315 2.27 -19.28 23.59
C ALA A 315 3.61 -19.87 24.07
N THR A 316 3.76 -21.19 23.94
CA THR A 316 5.01 -21.90 24.30
C THR A 316 5.59 -22.63 23.10
N LYS A 317 6.84 -23.05 23.20
CA LYS A 317 7.49 -23.75 22.08
C LYS A 317 6.82 -25.10 21.80
N GLU A 318 6.32 -25.77 22.83
CA GLU A 318 5.71 -27.10 22.77
C GLU A 318 4.35 -27.11 22.05
N ASN A 319 3.70 -25.94 21.91
CA ASN A 319 2.42 -25.77 21.25
C ASN A 319 2.49 -24.87 20.02
N ASP A 320 3.67 -24.76 19.40
CA ASP A 320 3.93 -23.88 18.26
C ASP A 320 3.47 -22.44 18.50
N TYR A 321 3.64 -21.95 19.73
CA TYR A 321 3.26 -20.61 20.17
C TYR A 321 1.78 -20.28 19.92
N ARG A 322 0.90 -21.29 19.92
CA ARG A 322 -0.53 -21.15 19.60
C ARG A 322 -0.80 -20.60 18.20
N TYR A 323 0.06 -20.94 17.25
CA TYR A 323 -0.17 -20.60 15.84
C TYR A 323 -1.50 -21.17 15.29
N ASP A 324 -1.97 -22.29 15.83
CA ASP A 324 -3.27 -22.88 15.51
C ASP A 324 -4.45 -21.94 15.77
N TRP A 325 -4.31 -21.00 16.73
CA TRP A 325 -5.34 -20.00 17.05
C TRP A 325 -5.39 -18.82 16.07
N VAL A 326 -4.36 -18.64 15.23
CA VAL A 326 -4.37 -17.58 14.22
C VAL A 326 -5.32 -17.97 13.09
N ALA A 327 -6.32 -17.10 12.85
CA ALA A 327 -7.26 -17.27 11.76
C ALA A 327 -6.54 -17.36 10.41
N LYS A 328 -6.93 -18.32 9.57
CA LYS A 328 -6.35 -18.52 8.24
C LYS A 328 -7.35 -18.05 7.19
N THR A 329 -6.90 -17.24 6.24
CA THR A 329 -7.75 -16.79 5.13
C THR A 329 -8.13 -17.96 4.24
N ASN A 330 -9.35 -17.96 3.72
CA ASN A 330 -9.87 -18.98 2.81
C ASN A 330 -10.25 -18.41 1.44
N GLY A 331 -9.86 -17.17 1.14
CA GLY A 331 -10.21 -16.47 -0.09
C GLY A 331 -9.92 -14.97 -0.02
N ASP A 332 -10.41 -14.24 -1.02
CA ASP A 332 -10.38 -12.78 -1.05
C ASP A 332 -11.46 -12.22 -0.12
N HIS A 333 -11.02 -11.48 0.91
CA HIS A 333 -11.87 -10.75 1.85
C HIS A 333 -11.65 -9.24 1.77
N SER A 334 -11.19 -8.76 0.60
CA SER A 334 -11.11 -7.33 0.30
C SER A 334 -12.48 -6.66 0.39
N HIS A 335 -12.49 -5.33 0.42
CA HIS A 335 -13.71 -4.55 0.61
C HIS A 335 -14.81 -4.91 -0.41
N LEU A 336 -14.49 -4.98 -1.71
CA LEU A 336 -15.48 -5.32 -2.74
C LEU A 336 -15.99 -6.77 -2.61
N ALA A 337 -15.11 -7.73 -2.36
CA ALA A 337 -15.50 -9.13 -2.14
C ALA A 337 -16.44 -9.25 -0.92
N SER A 338 -16.11 -8.54 0.16
CA SER A 338 -16.95 -8.45 1.36
C SER A 338 -18.30 -7.78 1.08
N THR A 339 -18.34 -6.70 0.28
CA THR A 339 -19.60 -6.05 -0.15
C THR A 339 -20.51 -7.05 -0.89
N PHE A 340 -19.98 -7.88 -1.79
CA PHE A 340 -20.77 -8.91 -2.46
C PHE A 340 -21.24 -9.99 -1.47
N ALA A 341 -20.38 -10.43 -0.56
CA ALA A 341 -20.74 -11.40 0.46
C ALA A 341 -21.84 -10.90 1.41
N MET A 342 -21.90 -9.60 1.70
CA MET A 342 -23.02 -8.97 2.43
C MET A 342 -24.33 -9.07 1.63
N VAL A 343 -24.32 -8.72 0.34
CA VAL A 343 -25.51 -8.81 -0.52
C VAL A 343 -26.02 -10.26 -0.64
N GLU A 344 -25.10 -11.23 -0.62
CA GLU A 344 -25.43 -12.67 -0.62
C GLU A 344 -25.86 -13.20 0.76
N GLY A 345 -25.86 -12.36 1.80
CA GLY A 345 -26.25 -12.73 3.16
C GLY A 345 -25.23 -13.64 3.88
N LYS A 346 -23.99 -13.73 3.37
CA LYS A 346 -22.88 -14.49 3.97
C LYS A 346 -22.20 -13.72 5.11
N VAL A 347 -22.21 -12.39 5.04
CA VAL A 347 -21.76 -11.52 6.14
C VAL A 347 -22.99 -11.04 6.91
N LYS A 348 -23.01 -11.30 8.23
CA LYS A 348 -24.14 -10.95 9.10
C LYS A 348 -24.00 -9.60 9.78
N GLY A 349 -22.77 -9.23 10.09
CA GLY A 349 -22.47 -8.01 10.83
C GLY A 349 -21.26 -7.31 10.29
N PHE A 350 -21.20 -6.00 10.49
CA PHE A 350 -20.08 -5.19 10.04
C PHE A 350 -19.75 -4.07 11.02
N LEU A 351 -18.44 -3.82 11.20
CA LEU A 351 -17.92 -2.71 12.00
C LEU A 351 -17.29 -1.69 11.05
N ILE A 352 -17.81 -0.47 11.05
CA ILE A 352 -17.27 0.65 10.30
C ILE A 352 -16.65 1.61 11.32
N MET A 353 -15.32 1.66 11.39
CA MET A 353 -14.58 2.55 12.29
C MET A 353 -13.81 3.60 11.48
N GLY A 354 -14.30 4.85 11.51
CA GLY A 354 -13.66 5.98 10.81
C GLY A 354 -13.58 5.82 9.28
N GLN A 355 -14.57 5.16 8.68
CA GLN A 355 -14.71 4.97 7.23
C GLN A 355 -16.14 5.26 6.80
N ASN A 356 -16.34 5.54 5.50
CA ASN A 356 -17.68 5.85 4.98
C ASN A 356 -17.96 5.18 3.63
N PRO A 357 -18.10 3.85 3.57
CA PRO A 357 -18.29 3.12 2.31
C PRO A 357 -19.57 3.50 1.56
N ALA A 358 -20.62 3.97 2.25
CA ALA A 358 -21.86 4.41 1.59
C ALA A 358 -21.68 5.62 0.67
N ALA A 359 -20.62 6.40 0.85
CA ALA A 359 -20.27 7.57 0.04
C ALA A 359 -18.92 7.44 -0.68
N GLY A 360 -17.89 6.95 0.01
CA GLY A 360 -16.50 6.96 -0.45
C GLY A 360 -16.07 5.75 -1.28
N SER A 361 -16.83 4.65 -1.27
CA SER A 361 -16.49 3.45 -2.04
C SER A 361 -17.08 3.47 -3.45
N ALA A 362 -16.44 2.74 -4.37
CA ALA A 362 -16.95 2.56 -5.71
C ALA A 362 -18.35 1.92 -5.69
N ASN A 363 -19.23 2.41 -6.57
CA ASN A 363 -20.63 1.97 -6.67
C ASN A 363 -21.40 2.11 -5.35
N ALA A 364 -21.61 3.36 -4.91
CA ALA A 364 -22.30 3.69 -3.66
C ALA A 364 -23.70 3.04 -3.51
N ARG A 365 -24.43 2.78 -4.62
CA ARG A 365 -25.71 2.06 -4.58
C ARG A 365 -25.54 0.61 -4.14
N LEU A 366 -24.54 -0.08 -4.67
CA LEU A 366 -24.20 -1.43 -4.24
C LEU A 366 -23.79 -1.46 -2.77
N GLN A 367 -23.01 -0.47 -2.32
CA GLN A 367 -22.58 -0.37 -0.94
C GLN A 367 -23.77 -0.21 0.01
N ARG A 368 -24.69 0.71 -0.26
CA ARG A 368 -25.91 0.86 0.56
C ARG A 368 -26.78 -0.39 0.54
N LYS A 369 -26.93 -1.05 -0.61
CA LYS A 369 -27.63 -2.34 -0.71
C LYS A 369 -26.97 -3.42 0.16
N ALA A 370 -25.64 -3.47 0.18
CA ALA A 370 -24.88 -4.40 1.02
C ALA A 370 -25.10 -4.11 2.51
N LEU A 371 -25.02 -2.85 2.92
CA LEU A 371 -25.28 -2.44 4.31
C LEU A 371 -26.70 -2.79 4.75
N ALA A 372 -27.71 -2.62 3.88
CA ALA A 372 -29.10 -2.99 4.14
C ALA A 372 -29.35 -4.50 4.28
N ALA A 373 -28.41 -5.34 3.81
CA ALA A 373 -28.50 -6.79 3.85
C ALA A 373 -27.89 -7.40 5.13
N LEU A 374 -27.24 -6.59 5.96
CA LEU A 374 -26.68 -7.01 7.25
C LEU A 374 -27.79 -7.25 8.26
N ASP A 375 -27.55 -8.15 9.22
CA ASP A 375 -28.37 -8.30 10.41
C ASP A 375 -28.11 -7.12 11.37
N TRP A 376 -26.83 -6.73 11.54
CA TRP A 376 -26.42 -5.59 12.37
C TRP A 376 -25.24 -4.80 11.78
N LEU A 377 -25.16 -3.53 12.11
CA LEU A 377 -24.09 -2.62 11.69
C LEU A 377 -23.69 -1.72 12.85
N VAL A 378 -22.40 -1.64 13.16
CA VAL A 378 -21.87 -0.63 14.08
C VAL A 378 -21.08 0.39 13.27
N VAL A 379 -21.50 1.65 13.34
CA VAL A 379 -20.78 2.78 12.76
C VAL A 379 -20.20 3.61 13.89
N ARG A 380 -18.87 3.76 13.86
CA ARG A 380 -18.13 4.55 14.84
C ARG A 380 -17.41 5.69 14.13
N ASP A 381 -17.91 6.90 14.32
CA ASP A 381 -17.40 8.11 13.69
C ASP A 381 -17.65 9.34 14.58
N MET A 382 -17.01 10.47 14.27
CA MET A 382 -17.17 11.73 15.00
C MET A 382 -18.55 12.34 14.74
N TYR A 383 -19.11 12.08 13.57
CA TYR A 383 -20.40 12.60 13.13
C TYR A 383 -21.26 11.48 12.57
N GLU A 384 -22.57 11.67 12.54
CA GLU A 384 -23.42 10.79 11.76
C GLU A 384 -23.06 10.95 10.27
N ILE A 385 -22.65 9.85 9.64
CA ILE A 385 -22.22 9.79 8.25
C ILE A 385 -23.21 9.00 7.39
N GLU A 386 -23.09 9.08 6.07
CA GLU A 386 -23.96 8.38 5.12
C GLU A 386 -24.02 6.87 5.38
N SER A 387 -22.95 6.26 5.91
CA SER A 387 -22.95 4.84 6.27
C SER A 387 -23.79 4.51 7.51
N ALA A 388 -24.02 5.48 8.41
CA ALA A 388 -24.92 5.35 9.55
C ALA A 388 -26.37 5.71 9.20
N SER A 389 -26.56 6.65 8.27
CA SER A 389 -27.86 7.22 7.92
C SER A 389 -28.47 6.70 6.62
N PHE A 390 -27.81 5.78 5.90
CA PHE A 390 -28.29 5.27 4.61
C PHE A 390 -29.72 4.74 4.64
N TRP A 391 -30.17 4.24 5.79
CA TRP A 391 -31.48 3.62 5.92
C TRP A 391 -32.65 4.63 5.88
N TYR A 392 -32.40 5.92 6.13
CA TYR A 392 -33.43 6.97 6.05
C TYR A 392 -33.04 8.18 5.20
N ALA A 393 -31.75 8.40 4.95
CA ALA A 393 -31.23 9.58 4.27
C ALA A 393 -30.55 9.27 2.92
N ALA A 394 -30.62 8.03 2.42
CA ALA A 394 -29.97 7.70 1.17
C ALA A 394 -30.59 8.45 -0.04
N PRO A 395 -29.76 8.94 -0.98
CA PRO A 395 -30.23 9.72 -2.12
C PRO A 395 -31.04 8.92 -3.13
N ASP A 396 -31.04 7.59 -3.04
CA ASP A 396 -31.81 6.69 -3.89
C ASP A 396 -33.24 6.41 -3.39
N GLY A 397 -33.67 7.02 -2.28
CA GLY A 397 -35.07 7.02 -1.84
C GLY A 397 -35.54 5.67 -1.30
N GLN A 398 -34.72 5.03 -0.46
CA GLN A 398 -35.06 3.75 0.17
C GLN A 398 -36.17 3.91 1.22
N ASP A 399 -37.05 2.91 1.32
CA ASP A 399 -38.06 2.84 2.38
C ASP A 399 -37.41 2.34 3.69
N PRO A 400 -37.36 3.17 4.75
CA PRO A 400 -36.80 2.77 6.04
C PRO A 400 -37.45 1.51 6.62
N HIS A 401 -38.73 1.27 6.35
CA HIS A 401 -39.46 0.12 6.87
C HIS A 401 -39.07 -1.20 6.17
N ALA A 402 -38.41 -1.14 5.02
CA ALA A 402 -37.92 -2.31 4.31
C ALA A 402 -36.54 -2.78 4.80
N ILE A 403 -35.81 -1.93 5.54
CA ILE A 403 -34.46 -2.21 6.01
C ILE A 403 -34.52 -2.85 7.39
N LYS A 404 -33.95 -4.05 7.51
CA LYS A 404 -34.00 -4.86 8.74
C LYS A 404 -32.73 -4.77 9.59
N THR A 405 -31.68 -4.16 9.06
CA THR A 405 -30.40 -4.02 9.75
C THR A 405 -30.55 -3.22 11.02
N GLU A 406 -30.12 -3.78 12.15
CA GLU A 406 -30.00 -3.06 13.41
C GLU A 406 -28.72 -2.19 13.37
N ILE A 407 -28.86 -0.87 13.53
CA ILE A 407 -27.75 0.06 13.33
C ILE A 407 -27.41 0.75 14.66
N PHE A 408 -26.15 0.62 15.06
CA PHE A 408 -25.57 1.29 16.22
C PHE A 408 -24.64 2.40 15.74
N PHE A 409 -24.96 3.66 16.04
CA PHE A 409 -24.02 4.75 15.89
C PHE A 409 -23.33 5.03 17.23
N VAL A 410 -22.00 4.91 17.26
CA VAL A 410 -21.18 5.09 18.47
C VAL A 410 -20.26 6.31 18.27
N PRO A 411 -20.46 7.42 18.99
CA PRO A 411 -19.72 8.65 18.74
C PRO A 411 -18.23 8.53 19.14
N ALA A 412 -17.36 8.98 18.23
CA ALA A 412 -15.91 8.92 18.36
C ALA A 412 -15.29 10.23 18.85
N ALA A 413 -14.28 10.14 19.73
CA ALA A 413 -13.39 11.25 20.02
C ALA A 413 -12.55 11.64 18.78
N SER A 414 -12.41 12.94 18.55
CA SER A 414 -11.56 13.50 17.51
C SER A 414 -10.07 13.30 17.81
N HIS A 415 -9.21 13.72 16.89
CA HIS A 415 -7.76 13.60 17.05
C HIS A 415 -7.18 14.53 18.14
N LEU A 416 -7.88 15.60 18.53
CA LEU A 416 -7.47 16.51 19.61
C LEU A 416 -7.94 16.01 20.99
N GLU A 417 -8.89 15.07 20.99
CA GLU A 417 -9.58 14.60 22.19
C GLU A 417 -9.00 13.27 22.73
N LYS A 418 -7.89 12.81 22.14
CA LYS A 418 -7.20 11.57 22.52
C LYS A 418 -5.71 11.65 22.25
N GLU A 419 -4.95 11.07 23.15
CA GLU A 419 -3.52 10.80 22.97
C GLU A 419 -3.28 9.65 21.98
N GLY A 420 -2.01 9.44 21.62
CA GLY A 420 -1.55 8.31 20.84
C GLY A 420 -0.59 8.70 19.72
N SER A 421 -0.19 7.71 18.93
CA SER A 421 0.72 7.93 17.80
C SER A 421 0.02 7.87 16.45
N PHE A 422 0.62 8.51 15.45
CA PHE A 422 0.29 8.27 14.05
C PHE A 422 1.56 8.22 13.20
N THR A 423 1.50 7.47 12.10
CA THR A 423 2.62 7.34 11.16
C THR A 423 2.29 8.05 9.86
N ASN A 424 3.05 9.09 9.53
CA ASN A 424 2.82 9.89 8.33
C ASN A 424 3.47 9.29 7.07
N THR A 425 3.35 9.98 5.92
CA THR A 425 3.89 9.52 4.63
C THR A 425 5.40 9.22 4.65
N GLN A 426 6.18 9.92 5.47
CA GLN A 426 7.64 9.71 5.59
C GLN A 426 8.02 8.60 6.57
N ARG A 427 7.04 7.83 7.08
CA ARG A 427 7.23 6.76 8.07
C ARG A 427 7.67 7.27 9.45
N LEU A 428 7.47 8.56 9.73
CA LEU A 428 7.73 9.12 11.05
C LEU A 428 6.54 8.81 11.96
N VAL A 429 6.82 8.08 13.04
CA VAL A 429 5.89 7.85 14.14
C VAL A 429 5.92 9.09 15.03
N GLN A 430 4.78 9.75 15.19
CA GLN A 430 4.64 10.99 15.96
C GLN A 430 3.62 10.80 17.06
N TRP A 431 4.04 11.01 18.30
CA TRP A 431 3.15 11.05 19.45
C TRP A 431 2.40 12.39 19.50
N ARG A 432 1.17 12.35 20.01
CA ARG A 432 0.42 13.54 20.40
C ARG A 432 -0.25 13.31 21.76
N GLU A 433 -0.34 14.39 22.51
CA GLU A 433 -1.08 14.44 23.76
C GLU A 433 -2.54 14.80 23.50
N LYS A 434 -3.42 14.38 24.41
CA LYS A 434 -4.79 14.85 24.46
C LYS A 434 -4.83 16.34 24.85
N ALA A 435 -5.65 17.12 24.15
CA ALA A 435 -5.80 18.55 24.41
C ALA A 435 -7.06 18.87 25.23
N ILE A 436 -8.14 18.12 25.04
CA ILE A 436 -9.43 18.32 25.72
C ILE A 436 -10.18 16.98 25.83
N ASP A 437 -11.13 16.87 26.75
CA ASP A 437 -12.07 15.75 26.72
C ASP A 437 -13.00 15.83 25.50
N PRO A 438 -13.37 14.69 24.91
CA PRO A 438 -14.43 14.65 23.89
C PRO A 438 -15.76 15.13 24.49
N PRO A 439 -16.77 15.51 23.69
CA PRO A 439 -18.08 15.89 24.19
C PRO A 439 -18.89 14.69 24.71
N ASP A 440 -19.82 14.95 25.64
CA ASP A 440 -20.87 14.03 26.10
C ASP A 440 -20.37 12.58 26.38
N ASP A 441 -20.87 11.59 25.65
CA ASP A 441 -20.50 10.19 25.81
C ASP A 441 -19.49 9.68 24.77
N ALA A 442 -18.93 10.58 23.94
CA ALA A 442 -17.87 10.19 23.02
C ALA A 442 -16.61 9.74 23.79
N ARG A 443 -15.91 8.76 23.22
CA ARG A 443 -14.70 8.12 23.81
C ARG A 443 -13.63 7.92 22.75
N SER A 444 -12.39 7.63 23.14
CA SER A 444 -11.34 7.27 22.18
C SER A 444 -11.63 5.91 21.49
N ASP A 445 -11.03 5.69 20.31
CA ASP A 445 -11.09 4.37 19.66
C ASP A 445 -10.42 3.29 20.51
N ALA A 446 -9.36 3.65 21.23
CA ALA A 446 -8.66 2.75 22.14
C ALA A 446 -9.56 2.31 23.29
N TRP A 447 -10.32 3.23 23.89
CA TRP A 447 -11.32 2.90 24.90
C TRP A 447 -12.37 1.93 24.35
N PHE A 448 -12.91 2.20 23.16
CA PHE A 448 -13.93 1.34 22.55
C PHE A 448 -13.42 -0.08 22.32
N VAL A 449 -12.20 -0.24 21.79
CA VAL A 449 -11.59 -1.56 21.57
C VAL A 449 -11.26 -2.25 22.90
N ASN A 450 -10.77 -1.50 23.90
CA ASN A 450 -10.49 -2.03 25.24
C ASN A 450 -11.76 -2.55 25.93
N ASP A 451 -12.82 -1.73 25.96
CA ASP A 451 -14.10 -2.10 26.58
C ASP A 451 -14.75 -3.30 25.87
N LEU A 452 -14.74 -3.30 24.52
CA LEU A 452 -15.24 -4.43 23.73
C LEU A 452 -14.48 -5.73 24.05
N ALA A 453 -13.15 -5.68 24.10
CA ALA A 453 -12.33 -6.85 24.43
C ALA A 453 -12.63 -7.36 25.84
N LYS A 454 -12.73 -6.49 26.85
CA LYS A 454 -13.09 -6.89 28.21
C LYS A 454 -14.46 -7.55 28.29
N ARG A 455 -15.46 -7.00 27.60
CA ARG A 455 -16.81 -7.59 27.52
C ARG A 455 -16.80 -8.96 26.87
N LEU A 456 -16.04 -9.14 25.79
CA LEU A 456 -15.88 -10.44 25.14
C LEU A 456 -15.19 -11.43 26.08
N LYS A 457 -14.09 -11.04 26.74
CA LYS A 457 -13.42 -11.92 27.71
C LYS A 457 -14.32 -12.32 28.87
N ALA A 458 -15.15 -11.40 29.39
CA ALA A 458 -16.14 -11.68 30.41
C ALA A 458 -17.24 -12.63 29.90
N LEU A 459 -17.75 -12.42 28.69
CA LEU A 459 -18.76 -13.27 28.06
C LEU A 459 -18.26 -14.72 27.88
N TYR A 460 -16.99 -14.88 27.55
CA TYR A 460 -16.37 -16.19 27.32
C TYR A 460 -15.68 -16.79 28.54
N ALA A 461 -15.71 -16.14 29.72
CA ALA A 461 -14.94 -16.52 30.89
C ALA A 461 -15.17 -17.98 31.32
N ASP A 462 -16.44 -18.40 31.33
CA ASP A 462 -16.85 -19.75 31.74
C ASP A 462 -16.98 -20.73 30.55
N SER A 463 -16.64 -20.31 29.32
CA SER A 463 -16.74 -21.20 28.17
C SER A 463 -15.73 -22.34 28.26
N THR A 464 -16.21 -23.57 28.01
CA THR A 464 -15.40 -24.78 27.93
C THR A 464 -15.09 -25.20 26.48
N LEU A 465 -15.56 -24.44 25.49
CA LEU A 465 -15.34 -24.75 24.08
C LEU A 465 -13.90 -24.40 23.67
N GLU A 466 -13.27 -25.30 22.90
CA GLU A 466 -11.91 -25.11 22.40
C GLU A 466 -11.77 -23.85 21.53
N ARG A 467 -12.76 -23.59 20.67
CA ARG A 467 -12.78 -22.44 19.77
C ARG A 467 -12.78 -21.08 20.48
N ASP A 468 -13.16 -21.06 21.77
CA ASP A 468 -13.25 -19.85 22.59
C ASP A 468 -11.96 -19.61 23.40
N ALA A 469 -11.05 -20.59 23.43
CA ALA A 469 -9.77 -20.50 24.13
C ALA A 469 -8.90 -19.28 23.71
N PRO A 470 -8.80 -18.90 22.42
CA PRO A 470 -7.99 -17.75 22.01
C PRO A 470 -8.45 -16.45 22.69
N ILE A 471 -9.76 -16.20 22.76
CA ILE A 471 -10.33 -14.98 23.36
C ILE A 471 -9.93 -14.87 24.84
N LYS A 472 -9.99 -15.98 25.58
CA LYS A 472 -9.60 -16.01 26.99
C LYS A 472 -8.11 -15.78 27.18
N ALA A 473 -7.29 -16.36 26.30
CA ALA A 473 -5.84 -16.34 26.39
C ALA A 473 -5.18 -15.05 25.84
N LEU A 474 -5.91 -14.21 25.11
CA LEU A 474 -5.38 -12.93 24.61
C LEU A 474 -4.80 -12.10 25.77
N THR A 475 -3.54 -11.68 25.65
CA THR A 475 -2.91 -10.72 26.55
C THR A 475 -3.67 -9.41 26.46
N TRP A 476 -4.19 -8.94 27.59
CA TRP A 476 -5.03 -7.74 27.62
C TRP A 476 -4.91 -7.03 28.97
N ASP A 477 -3.91 -6.18 29.10
CA ASP A 477 -3.61 -5.42 30.32
C ASP A 477 -3.31 -3.96 29.96
N PHE A 478 -4.31 -3.30 29.37
CA PHE A 478 -4.23 -1.90 28.94
C PHE A 478 -4.87 -0.95 29.95
N ASP A 479 -5.11 -1.41 31.17
CA ASP A 479 -5.76 -0.58 32.18
C ASP A 479 -4.79 0.40 32.79
N ARG A 480 -5.23 1.65 32.84
CA ARG A 480 -4.46 2.71 33.46
C ARG A 480 -4.52 2.59 34.97
N ALA A 481 -3.36 2.74 35.62
CA ALA A 481 -3.27 2.70 37.07
C ALA A 481 -4.00 3.87 37.75
N HIS A 482 -3.99 5.04 37.11
CA HIS A 482 -4.63 6.27 37.59
C HIS A 482 -5.30 6.99 36.43
N PRO A 483 -6.52 7.55 36.60
CA PRO A 483 -7.14 8.38 35.57
C PRO A 483 -6.21 9.49 35.08
N GLU A 484 -6.37 9.87 33.81
CA GLU A 484 -5.66 11.01 33.25
C GLU A 484 -5.99 12.29 34.05
N PRO A 485 -5.00 13.06 34.52
CA PRO A 485 -5.24 14.27 35.30
C PRO A 485 -6.12 15.27 34.56
N GLY A 486 -7.23 15.67 35.20
CA GLY A 486 -8.16 16.66 34.63
C GLY A 486 -9.14 16.11 33.59
N SER A 487 -9.06 14.83 33.23
CA SER A 487 -10.04 14.15 32.39
C SER A 487 -11.30 13.79 33.19
N ARG A 488 -12.48 14.04 32.61
CA ARG A 488 -13.76 13.52 33.11
C ARG A 488 -13.93 12.01 32.86
N ILE A 489 -13.16 11.46 31.92
CA ILE A 489 -13.19 10.04 31.56
C ILE A 489 -12.12 9.34 32.39
N LEU A 490 -12.56 8.41 33.24
CA LEU A 490 -11.72 7.80 34.27
C LEU A 490 -11.14 6.43 33.86
N ASP A 491 -11.61 5.89 32.74
CA ASP A 491 -11.40 4.51 32.30
C ASP A 491 -10.79 4.42 30.89
N GLU A 492 -10.21 5.51 30.36
CA GLU A 492 -9.36 5.45 29.16
C GLU A 492 -8.17 4.50 29.40
N PRO A 493 -7.83 3.65 28.42
CA PRO A 493 -6.67 2.76 28.53
C PRO A 493 -5.36 3.55 28.61
N ASP A 494 -4.33 2.85 29.07
CA ASP A 494 -2.96 3.32 29.12
C ASP A 494 -2.28 3.05 27.77
N LEU A 495 -2.15 4.08 26.94
CA LEU A 495 -1.53 3.92 25.63
C LEU A 495 -0.02 3.69 25.70
N ASP A 496 0.66 4.03 26.81
CA ASP A 496 2.08 3.70 26.99
C ASP A 496 2.31 2.19 27.07
N ARG A 497 1.27 1.40 27.37
CA ARG A 497 1.31 -0.07 27.34
C ARG A 497 1.11 -0.66 25.96
N VAL A 498 0.75 0.16 24.97
CA VAL A 498 0.56 -0.23 23.58
C VAL A 498 1.84 -0.02 22.75
N VAL A 499 2.72 0.91 23.18
CA VAL A 499 3.90 1.38 22.42
C VAL A 499 5.17 0.58 22.70
#